data_AF-A0A6B9VDK8-F1
#
_entry.id   AF-A0A6B9VDK8-F1
#
_cell.length_a   1.000
_cell.length_b   1.000
_cell.length_c   1.000
_cell.angle_alpha   90.00
_cell.angle_beta   90.00
_cell.angle_gamma   90.00
#
_symmetry.space_group_name_H-M   'P 1'
#
loop_
_entity.id
_entity.type
_entity.pdbx_description
1 polymer ?
#
loop_
_entity_poly.entity_id
_entity_poly.type
_entity_poly.pdbx_seq_one_letter_code
_entity_poly.pdbx_strand_id
1 'polypeptide(L)'
;MATVEYLALFDNIIHRLRFPKFLEIAKHQFDDECEKVLDGLLRDGRLTLKQMIERAVQGKENPGAIEAVVRESFHKLLKARYIERCPAPEPVISTLIKAESAPRKRGSKMAKKFEAPETIEQRVLEAAVPGEAIRFAVTAYTLGNADREAKSDDSSMVNVGDNSGGIANEGSILWRANFEEFIRHLRHKLLVENERKRLDDGAATILSAILDVTKTVEKKVKIEKSVPLSLDSIFTEVTKTEHGRTMTIDRVRASLVQLGCPQRNFDDSYSIDLKSIVEMARNEEVESIVLKRFGSDAYRIFRLLSKSNCFLETDKIAESALVDKKETPRLLYKLWKDNYLYMEKLVVTAAKQSRFMLWKVNKPLLWEYVLDEMYHAALNLSLRLAFEQEKDEDLLHVPADKLVPADKSSEANALQKRYRRLRDVLFLMGSSLMKLDDALMLFHDF
;
A
#
# COMPACT_ATOMS: atom_id res chain seq x y z
N MET A 1 -21.55 20.39 -28.58
CA MET A 1 -21.89 19.25 -27.69
C MET A 1 -20.63 18.92 -26.91
N ALA A 2 -20.70 18.86 -25.58
CA ALA A 2 -19.57 18.39 -24.79
C ALA A 2 -19.44 16.87 -24.99
N THR A 3 -18.26 16.40 -25.38
CA THR A 3 -17.95 14.96 -25.49
C THR A 3 -17.55 14.45 -24.10
N VAL A 4 -18.22 13.42 -23.61
CA VAL A 4 -17.88 12.76 -22.34
C VAL A 4 -16.83 11.68 -22.63
N GLU A 5 -15.69 11.77 -21.96
CA GLU A 5 -14.62 10.78 -22.02
C GLU A 5 -14.58 9.99 -20.70
N TYR A 6 -14.31 8.68 -20.80
CA TYR A 6 -14.22 7.79 -19.65
C TYR A 6 -12.77 7.36 -19.45
N LEU A 7 -12.33 7.37 -18.19
CA LEU A 7 -11.00 6.94 -17.78
C LEU A 7 -11.10 5.85 -16.71
N ALA A 8 -10.38 4.74 -16.90
CA ALA A 8 -10.25 3.71 -15.89
C ALA A 8 -9.05 4.01 -14.98
N LEU A 9 -9.27 3.97 -13.67
CA LEU A 9 -8.24 4.21 -12.66
C LEU A 9 -7.77 2.87 -12.09
N PHE A 10 -6.71 2.31 -12.67
CA PHE A 10 -6.19 0.98 -12.28
C PHE A 10 -5.78 0.91 -10.81
N ASP A 11 -5.19 1.98 -10.27
CA ASP A 11 -4.83 2.10 -8.85
C ASP A 11 -6.05 1.95 -7.92
N ASN A 12 -7.25 2.36 -8.35
CA ASN A 12 -8.46 2.14 -7.55
C ASN A 12 -8.99 0.71 -7.70
N ILE A 13 -8.73 0.05 -8.82
CA ILE A 13 -9.19 -1.32 -9.09
C ILE A 13 -8.42 -2.32 -8.24
N ILE A 14 -7.10 -2.16 -8.11
CA ILE A 14 -6.26 -3.07 -7.31
C ILE A 14 -6.69 -3.11 -5.84
N HIS A 15 -7.20 -1.98 -5.31
CA HIS A 15 -7.66 -1.90 -3.94
C HIS A 15 -8.88 -2.77 -3.63
N ARG A 16 -9.65 -3.25 -4.63
CA ARG A 16 -10.73 -4.22 -4.41
C ARG A 16 -10.22 -5.50 -3.76
N LEU A 17 -9.01 -5.92 -4.11
CA LEU A 17 -8.36 -7.07 -3.48
C LEU A 17 -8.06 -6.83 -1.99
N ARG A 18 -7.91 -5.56 -1.60
CA ARG A 18 -7.48 -5.12 -0.27
C ARG A 18 -8.63 -4.77 0.67
N PHE A 19 -9.88 -4.85 0.21
CA PHE A 19 -11.05 -4.56 1.04
C PHE A 19 -11.05 -5.33 2.37
N PRO A 20 -10.71 -6.64 2.42
CA PRO A 20 -10.60 -7.34 3.70
C PRO A 20 -9.58 -6.70 4.66
N LYS A 21 -8.43 -6.23 4.15
CA LYS A 21 -7.42 -5.52 4.95
C LYS A 21 -7.95 -4.19 5.48
N PHE A 22 -8.74 -3.46 4.68
CA PHE A 22 -9.34 -2.19 5.10
C PHE A 22 -10.39 -2.38 6.19
N LEU A 23 -11.21 -3.43 6.09
CA LEU A 23 -12.19 -3.81 7.11
C LEU A 23 -11.51 -4.22 8.42
N GLU A 24 -10.45 -5.03 8.33
CA GLU A 24 -9.63 -5.41 9.49
C GLU A 24 -9.03 -4.18 10.19
N ILE A 25 -8.55 -3.19 9.43
CA ILE A 25 -8.04 -1.91 9.99
C ILE A 25 -9.15 -1.17 10.74
N ALA A 26 -10.35 -1.04 10.15
CA ALA A 26 -11.46 -0.34 10.78
C ALA A 26 -11.92 -1.02 12.06
N LYS A 27 -12.00 -2.36 12.05
CA LYS A 27 -12.35 -3.18 13.21
C LYS A 27 -11.35 -3.01 14.36
N HIS A 28 -10.05 -3.10 14.06
CA HIS A 28 -9.01 -3.07 15.09
C HIS A 28 -8.73 -1.67 15.66
N GLN A 29 -8.83 -0.61 14.84
CA GLN A 29 -8.59 0.76 15.31
C GLN A 29 -9.81 1.41 15.96
N PHE A 30 -11.01 0.95 15.61
CA PHE A 30 -12.26 1.52 16.12
C PHE A 30 -13.12 0.41 16.74
N ASP A 31 -14.14 -0.05 16.03
CA ASP A 31 -15.14 -1.00 16.52
C ASP A 31 -15.85 -1.71 15.36
N ASP A 32 -16.67 -2.72 15.69
CA ASP A 32 -17.44 -3.52 14.72
C ASP A 32 -18.45 -2.67 13.93
N GLU A 33 -18.91 -1.54 14.47
CA GLU A 33 -19.86 -0.66 13.79
C GLU A 33 -19.16 0.17 12.71
N CYS A 34 -17.93 0.63 12.97
CA CYS A 34 -17.07 1.26 11.95
C CYS A 34 -16.75 0.27 10.82
N GLU A 35 -16.49 -1.00 11.12
CA GLU A 35 -16.30 -2.05 10.10
C GLU A 35 -17.54 -2.17 9.20
N LYS A 36 -18.76 -2.20 9.77
CA LYS A 36 -20.02 -2.30 9.00
C LYS A 36 -20.28 -1.07 8.13
N VAL A 37 -20.05 0.13 8.65
CA VAL A 37 -20.21 1.38 7.88
C VAL A 37 -19.23 1.39 6.70
N LEU A 38 -17.98 0.98 6.93
CA LEU A 38 -16.98 0.88 5.87
C LEU A 38 -17.32 -0.22 4.85
N ASP A 39 -17.81 -1.38 5.27
CA ASP A 39 -18.23 -2.46 4.36
C ASP A 39 -19.32 -1.99 3.39
N GLY A 40 -20.33 -1.26 3.87
CA GLY A 40 -21.33 -0.63 3.01
C GLY A 40 -20.71 0.30 1.97
N LEU A 41 -19.79 1.17 2.40
CA LEU A 41 -19.07 2.09 1.52
C LEU A 41 -18.20 1.39 0.47
N LEU A 42 -17.50 0.32 0.84
CA LEU A 42 -16.63 -0.43 -0.07
C LEU A 42 -17.43 -1.22 -1.11
N ARG A 43 -18.59 -1.78 -0.72
CA ARG A 43 -19.47 -2.53 -1.62
C ARG A 43 -20.20 -1.64 -2.61
N ASP A 44 -20.82 -0.57 -2.11
CA ASP A 44 -21.67 0.31 -2.92
C ASP A 44 -20.86 1.45 -3.58
N GLY A 45 -19.62 1.66 -3.13
CA GLY A 45 -18.63 2.60 -3.67
C GLY A 45 -18.85 4.06 -3.27
N ARG A 46 -20.09 4.57 -3.42
CA ARG A 46 -20.47 5.94 -3.07
C ARG A 46 -21.82 5.96 -2.39
N LEU A 47 -21.88 6.48 -1.16
CA LEU A 47 -23.11 6.54 -0.38
C LEU A 47 -23.26 7.91 0.28
N THR A 48 -24.50 8.37 0.41
CA THR A 48 -24.83 9.47 1.34
C THR A 48 -24.95 8.94 2.76
N LEU A 49 -24.80 9.82 3.76
CA LEU A 49 -25.02 9.44 5.16
C LEU A 49 -26.44 8.88 5.40
N LYS A 50 -27.44 9.43 4.69
CA LYS A 50 -28.82 8.95 4.74
C LYS A 50 -28.93 7.50 4.26
N GLN A 51 -28.30 7.17 3.13
CA GLN A 51 -28.29 5.81 2.60
C GLN A 51 -27.57 4.83 3.53
N MET A 52 -26.48 5.26 4.19
CA MET A 52 -25.80 4.44 5.20
C MET A 52 -26.72 4.12 6.39
N ILE A 53 -27.46 5.12 6.89
CA ILE A 53 -28.42 4.95 7.98
C ILE A 53 -29.56 4.02 7.55
N GLU A 54 -30.15 4.25 6.37
CA GLU A 54 -31.23 3.40 5.82
C GLU A 54 -30.79 1.93 5.72
N ARG A 55 -29.58 1.69 5.20
CA ARG A 55 -28.98 0.34 5.14
C ARG A 55 -28.80 -0.28 6.52
N ALA A 56 -28.38 0.49 7.51
CA ALA A 56 -28.12 -0.01 8.86
C ALA A 56 -29.41 -0.31 9.66
N VAL A 57 -30.48 0.44 9.39
CA VAL A 57 -31.80 0.35 10.05
C VAL A 57 -32.69 -0.73 9.43
N GLN A 58 -32.46 -1.10 8.17
CA GLN A 58 -33.29 -2.07 7.45
C GLN A 58 -33.47 -3.39 8.23
N GLY A 59 -34.71 -3.67 8.65
CA GLY A 59 -35.09 -4.90 9.34
C GLY A 59 -34.75 -4.97 10.85
N LYS A 60 -34.47 -3.84 11.51
CA LYS A 60 -34.13 -3.81 12.95
C LYS A 60 -35.15 -3.06 13.82
N GLU A 61 -35.30 -3.54 15.04
CA GLU A 61 -36.07 -2.88 16.10
C GLU A 61 -35.20 -1.78 16.75
N ASN A 62 -35.74 -0.55 16.87
CA ASN A 62 -35.07 0.69 17.33
C ASN A 62 -34.21 1.47 16.30
N PRO A 63 -34.83 2.08 15.28
CA PRO A 63 -34.13 2.85 14.23
C PRO A 63 -33.34 4.06 14.76
N GLY A 64 -33.83 4.76 15.78
CA GLY A 64 -33.20 5.99 16.28
C GLY A 64 -31.85 5.74 16.99
N ALA A 65 -31.73 4.65 17.75
CA ALA A 65 -30.46 4.28 18.39
C ALA A 65 -29.41 3.86 17.36
N ILE A 66 -29.82 3.11 16.35
CA ILE A 66 -28.94 2.68 15.25
C ILE A 66 -28.45 3.88 14.44
N GLU A 67 -29.33 4.84 14.15
CA GLU A 67 -28.93 6.07 13.48
C GLU A 67 -27.83 6.83 14.27
N ALA A 68 -27.99 6.96 15.58
CA ALA A 68 -26.99 7.64 16.41
C ALA A 68 -25.62 6.93 16.36
N VAL A 69 -25.62 5.60 16.46
CA VAL A 69 -24.40 4.78 16.37
C VAL A 69 -23.73 4.92 15.00
N VAL A 70 -24.49 4.84 13.90
CA VAL A 70 -23.95 4.99 12.54
C VAL A 70 -23.34 6.37 12.35
N ARG A 71 -23.99 7.42 12.86
CA ARG A 71 -23.44 8.79 12.83
C ARG A 71 -22.14 8.88 13.63
N GLU A 72 -22.08 8.31 14.82
CA GLU A 72 -20.87 8.31 15.64
C GLU A 72 -19.71 7.59 14.93
N SER A 73 -19.93 6.37 14.43
CA SER A 73 -18.96 5.60 13.67
C SER A 73 -18.50 6.33 12.41
N PHE A 74 -19.42 6.97 11.69
CA PHE A 74 -19.11 7.81 10.54
C PHE A 74 -18.16 8.96 10.92
N HIS A 75 -18.42 9.67 12.05
CA HIS A 75 -17.53 10.74 12.50
C HIS A 75 -16.16 10.23 12.93
N LYS A 76 -16.07 9.08 13.60
CA LYS A 76 -14.78 8.47 13.97
C LYS A 76 -13.92 8.24 12.72
N LEU A 77 -14.51 7.59 11.71
CA LEU A 77 -13.84 7.31 10.42
C LEU A 77 -13.48 8.58 9.66
N LEU A 78 -14.35 9.59 9.64
CA LEU A 78 -14.10 10.88 8.99
C LEU A 78 -12.98 11.66 9.68
N LYS A 79 -13.00 11.75 11.02
CA LYS A 79 -11.97 12.43 11.81
C LYS A 79 -10.61 11.76 11.63
N ALA A 80 -10.59 10.45 11.52
CA ALA A 80 -9.39 9.66 11.24
C ALA A 80 -9.02 9.61 9.74
N ARG A 81 -9.77 10.29 8.86
CA ARG A 81 -9.53 10.41 7.41
C ARG A 81 -9.64 9.10 6.62
N TYR A 82 -10.30 8.08 7.15
CA TYR A 82 -10.57 6.83 6.41
C TYR A 82 -11.74 6.95 5.43
N ILE A 83 -12.58 7.98 5.59
CA ILE A 83 -13.67 8.33 4.68
C ILE A 83 -13.44 9.76 4.18
N GLU A 84 -13.78 10.01 2.93
CA GLU A 84 -13.67 11.30 2.26
C GLU A 84 -14.89 11.60 1.39
N ARG A 85 -15.12 12.89 1.11
CA ARG A 85 -16.11 13.28 0.12
C ARG A 85 -15.69 12.80 -1.27
N CYS A 86 -16.66 12.38 -2.08
CA CYS A 86 -16.40 11.95 -3.44
C CYS A 86 -15.80 13.09 -4.28
N PRO A 87 -14.83 12.78 -5.17
CA PRO A 87 -14.35 13.71 -6.19
C PRO A 87 -15.50 14.23 -7.08
N ALA A 88 -15.32 15.44 -7.60
CA ALA A 88 -16.26 16.04 -8.53
C ALA A 88 -16.44 15.12 -9.76
N PRO A 89 -17.68 14.80 -10.17
CA PRO A 89 -17.93 13.83 -11.24
C PRO A 89 -17.47 14.32 -12.62
N GLU A 90 -17.39 15.64 -12.82
CA GLU A 90 -17.01 16.27 -14.08
C GLU A 90 -15.93 17.35 -13.83
N PRO A 91 -14.66 16.96 -13.65
CA PRO A 91 -13.57 17.92 -13.49
C PRO A 91 -13.32 18.67 -14.79
N VAL A 92 -13.42 20.00 -14.76
CA VAL A 92 -13.15 20.84 -15.93
C VAL A 92 -11.65 21.09 -16.05
N ILE A 93 -11.01 20.41 -17.01
CA ILE A 93 -9.59 20.62 -17.31
C ILE A 93 -9.48 21.71 -18.37
N SER A 94 -8.96 22.88 -18.00
CA SER A 94 -8.67 23.93 -18.98
C SER A 94 -7.51 23.51 -19.87
N THR A 95 -7.79 23.02 -21.08
CA THR A 95 -6.76 22.74 -22.11
C THR A 95 -6.19 24.04 -22.68
N LEU A 96 -5.30 24.74 -21.96
CA LEU A 96 -4.44 25.74 -22.57
C LEU A 96 -3.23 25.06 -23.22
N ILE A 97 -3.48 24.46 -24.37
CA ILE A 97 -2.44 24.13 -25.35
C ILE A 97 -1.96 25.47 -25.92
N LYS A 98 -0.90 26.06 -25.36
CA LYS A 98 -0.04 26.93 -26.16
C LYS A 98 1.01 26.06 -26.80
N ALA A 99 0.78 25.81 -28.09
CA ALA A 99 1.69 25.19 -29.03
C ALA A 99 3.14 25.63 -28.78
N GLU A 100 4.01 24.64 -28.57
CA GLU A 100 5.44 24.79 -28.80
C GLU A 100 5.66 25.07 -30.29
N SER A 101 5.66 26.34 -30.69
CA SER A 101 6.19 26.73 -32.00
C SER A 101 6.74 28.17 -31.99
N ALA A 102 8.01 28.34 -31.62
CA ALA A 102 8.95 29.35 -32.16
C ALA A 102 10.35 29.22 -31.50
N PRO A 103 11.45 29.58 -32.20
CA PRO A 103 12.73 28.89 -32.10
C PRO A 103 13.61 29.32 -30.92
N ARG A 104 14.34 28.34 -30.36
CA ARG A 104 15.34 28.50 -29.30
C ARG A 104 16.49 29.41 -29.75
N LYS A 105 16.69 30.55 -29.08
CA LYS A 105 17.99 31.23 -29.04
C LYS A 105 18.84 30.67 -27.89
N ARG A 106 20.12 30.41 -28.22
CA ARG A 106 21.15 29.76 -27.40
C ARG A 106 21.39 30.48 -26.06
N GLY A 107 21.56 29.71 -24.99
CA GLY A 107 22.13 30.19 -23.72
C GLY A 107 22.10 29.16 -22.58
N SER A 108 23.31 28.80 -22.12
CA SER A 108 23.72 28.18 -20.84
C SER A 108 23.03 26.91 -20.28
N LYS A 109 23.87 25.89 -20.08
CA LYS A 109 23.60 24.64 -19.36
C LYS A 109 23.24 24.91 -17.89
N MET A 110 22.02 24.57 -17.49
CA MET A 110 21.68 24.33 -16.09
C MET A 110 20.77 23.10 -16.06
N ALA A 111 21.17 22.09 -15.27
CA ALA A 111 20.51 20.80 -15.19
C ALA A 111 19.09 20.96 -14.64
N LYS A 112 18.10 21.09 -15.52
CA LYS A 112 16.70 20.88 -15.19
C LYS A 112 16.52 19.38 -14.95
N LYS A 113 16.06 19.02 -13.75
CA LYS A 113 15.48 17.70 -13.48
C LYS A 113 14.49 17.39 -14.61
N PHE A 114 14.68 16.25 -15.26
CA PHE A 114 13.72 15.73 -16.21
C PHE A 114 12.57 15.14 -15.38
N GLU A 115 11.66 15.99 -14.94
CA GLU A 115 10.40 15.57 -14.33
C GLU A 115 9.54 15.01 -15.47
N ALA A 116 9.15 13.75 -15.38
CA ALA A 116 8.32 13.11 -16.39
C ALA A 116 7.04 13.95 -16.57
N PRO A 117 6.55 14.15 -17.81
CA PRO A 117 5.35 14.94 -18.03
C PRO A 117 4.17 14.30 -17.27
N GLU A 118 3.50 15.09 -16.44
CA GLU A 118 2.31 14.68 -15.71
C GLU A 118 1.29 14.07 -16.68
N THR A 119 0.82 12.87 -16.35
CA THR A 119 -0.13 12.17 -17.21
C THR A 119 -1.46 12.93 -17.24
N ILE A 120 -2.25 12.74 -18.30
CA ILE A 120 -3.62 13.31 -18.37
C ILE A 120 -4.43 12.84 -17.16
N GLU A 121 -4.26 11.59 -16.75
CA GLU A 121 -4.94 10.97 -15.60
C GLU A 121 -4.67 11.71 -14.27
N GLN A 122 -3.41 12.04 -13.98
CA GLN A 122 -3.03 12.77 -12.76
C GLN A 122 -3.69 14.14 -12.71
N ARG A 123 -3.71 14.86 -13.84
CA ARG A 123 -4.34 16.18 -13.93
C ARG A 123 -5.87 16.12 -13.78
N VAL A 124 -6.51 15.09 -14.33
CA VAL A 124 -7.95 14.84 -14.13
C VAL A 124 -8.25 14.60 -12.66
N LEU A 125 -7.45 13.76 -12.00
CA LEU A 125 -7.63 13.43 -10.59
C LEU A 125 -7.45 14.65 -9.69
N GLU A 126 -6.38 15.43 -9.90
CA GLU A 126 -6.13 16.65 -9.11
C GLU A 126 -7.24 17.69 -9.27
N ALA A 127 -7.76 17.87 -10.49
CA ALA A 127 -8.89 18.77 -10.74
C ALA A 127 -10.20 18.25 -10.12
N ALA A 128 -10.36 16.93 -9.95
CA ALA A 128 -11.55 16.33 -9.36
C ALA A 128 -11.55 16.32 -7.83
N VAL A 129 -10.37 16.30 -7.19
CA VAL A 129 -10.24 16.21 -5.73
C VAL A 129 -10.68 17.52 -5.08
N PRO A 130 -11.69 17.50 -4.18
CA PRO A 130 -12.08 18.69 -3.44
C PRO A 130 -10.91 19.17 -2.58
N GLY A 131 -10.79 20.49 -2.39
CA GLY A 131 -9.77 21.05 -1.48
C GLY A 131 -9.82 20.40 -0.09
N GLU A 132 -8.66 20.25 0.57
CA GLU A 132 -8.54 19.43 1.79
C GLU A 132 -9.55 19.81 2.89
N ALA A 133 -9.85 21.11 3.02
CA ALA A 133 -10.84 21.63 3.96
C ALA A 133 -12.26 21.08 3.68
N ILE A 134 -12.62 20.86 2.41
CA ILE A 134 -13.92 20.32 1.99
C ILE A 134 -13.92 18.79 2.02
N ARG A 135 -12.81 18.16 1.61
CA ARG A 135 -12.64 16.69 1.52
C ARG A 135 -13.01 15.96 2.81
N PHE A 136 -12.70 16.58 3.96
CA PHE A 136 -12.96 16.03 5.30
C PHE A 136 -13.89 16.89 6.17
N ALA A 137 -14.60 17.86 5.58
CA ALA A 137 -15.47 18.76 6.34
C ALA A 137 -16.63 18.01 7.01
N VAL A 138 -16.69 18.13 8.34
CA VAL A 138 -17.86 17.85 9.16
C VAL A 138 -18.84 19.02 9.02
N THR A 139 -20.12 18.73 8.87
CA THR A 139 -21.20 19.70 8.65
C THR A 139 -22.31 19.48 9.67
N ALA A 140 -23.23 20.44 9.80
CA ALA A 140 -24.37 20.32 10.70
C ALA A 140 -25.23 19.07 10.42
N TYR A 141 -25.25 18.56 9.18
CA TYR A 141 -25.97 17.33 8.83
C TYR A 141 -25.24 16.04 9.21
N THR A 142 -23.90 16.05 9.28
CA THR A 142 -23.17 14.86 9.75
C THR A 142 -23.35 14.75 11.25
N LEU A 143 -23.23 15.88 11.96
CA LEU A 143 -23.30 16.01 13.41
C LEU A 143 -24.74 15.80 13.94
N GLY A 144 -24.92 14.91 14.92
CA GLY A 144 -26.22 14.66 15.54
C GLY A 144 -26.74 15.88 16.31
N ASN A 145 -28.05 15.97 16.52
CA ASN A 145 -28.66 17.14 17.20
C ASN A 145 -28.07 17.43 18.59
N ALA A 146 -27.65 16.41 19.34
CA ALA A 146 -27.04 16.56 20.67
C ALA A 146 -25.63 17.20 20.64
N ASP A 147 -24.89 17.02 19.55
CA ASP A 147 -23.53 17.56 19.39
C ASP A 147 -23.53 19.01 18.86
N ARG A 148 -24.68 19.49 18.36
CA ARG A 148 -24.85 20.89 17.92
C ARG A 148 -24.85 21.87 19.09
N GLU A 149 -25.33 21.43 20.26
CA GLU A 149 -25.40 22.25 21.47
C GLU A 149 -24.06 22.27 22.24
N ALA A 150 -23.24 21.21 22.14
CA ALA A 150 -21.95 21.13 22.83
C ALA A 150 -20.79 21.86 22.14
N LYS A 151 -20.93 22.22 20.85
CA LYS A 151 -19.87 22.83 20.03
C LYS A 151 -20.17 24.26 19.58
N SER A 152 -21.16 24.95 20.16
CA SER A 152 -21.44 26.35 19.80
C SER A 152 -20.29 27.30 20.15
N ASP A 153 -19.39 26.91 21.06
CA ASP A 153 -18.40 27.82 21.66
C ASP A 153 -16.93 27.50 21.32
N ASP A 154 -16.62 26.42 20.59
CA ASP A 154 -15.23 26.17 20.15
C ASP A 154 -15.14 25.39 18.81
N SER A 155 -14.38 25.97 17.87
CA SER A 155 -13.99 25.52 16.51
C SER A 155 -14.89 25.81 15.28
N SER A 156 -14.32 26.64 14.39
CA SER A 156 -14.48 26.77 12.94
C SER A 156 -15.74 26.15 12.27
N MET A 157 -16.88 26.81 12.38
CA MET A 157 -17.90 26.74 11.32
C MET A 157 -17.35 27.42 10.07
N VAL A 158 -17.04 26.66 9.02
CA VAL A 158 -16.85 27.24 7.70
C VAL A 158 -18.24 27.54 7.15
N ASN A 159 -18.69 28.79 7.31
CA ASN A 159 -19.77 29.30 6.48
C ASN A 159 -19.27 29.25 5.03
N VAL A 160 -19.86 28.38 4.22
CA VAL A 160 -19.63 28.34 2.78
C VAL A 160 -20.25 29.59 2.18
N GLY A 161 -19.48 30.68 2.24
CA GLY A 161 -19.72 31.92 1.52
C GLY A 161 -19.29 31.75 0.07
N ASP A 162 -20.29 31.47 -0.77
CA ASP A 162 -20.46 31.91 -2.15
C ASP A 162 -19.20 32.24 -2.98
N ASN A 163 -18.70 31.27 -3.75
CA ASN A 163 -18.43 31.50 -5.17
C ASN A 163 -18.19 30.19 -5.95
N SER A 164 -18.96 30.03 -7.02
CA SER A 164 -18.94 29.00 -8.08
C SER A 164 -19.56 27.62 -7.79
N GLY A 165 -20.81 27.47 -8.27
CA GLY A 165 -21.24 26.23 -8.96
C GLY A 165 -21.91 25.14 -8.12
N GLY A 166 -23.17 25.37 -7.72
CA GLY A 166 -24.11 24.30 -7.39
C GLY A 166 -24.29 24.04 -5.89
N ILE A 167 -25.42 24.49 -5.36
CA ILE A 167 -25.94 24.06 -4.06
C ILE A 167 -26.18 22.55 -4.15
N ALA A 168 -25.19 21.75 -3.80
CA ALA A 168 -25.43 20.36 -3.42
C ALA A 168 -26.21 20.43 -2.12
N ASN A 169 -27.53 20.26 -2.21
CA ASN A 169 -28.44 20.10 -1.09
C ASN A 169 -27.76 19.17 -0.06
N GLU A 170 -27.54 19.58 1.19
CA GLU A 170 -26.59 18.91 2.10
C GLU A 170 -26.83 17.39 2.27
N GLY A 171 -28.06 16.91 2.04
CA GLY A 171 -28.43 15.49 1.97
C GLY A 171 -27.96 14.72 0.72
N SER A 172 -27.30 15.37 -0.24
CA SER A 172 -26.79 14.79 -1.50
C SER A 172 -25.28 14.54 -1.50
N ILE A 173 -24.60 14.83 -0.39
CA ILE A 173 -23.15 14.66 -0.30
C ILE A 173 -22.82 13.18 -0.27
N LEU A 174 -22.08 12.75 -1.30
CA LEU A 174 -21.59 11.39 -1.46
C LEU A 174 -20.23 11.22 -0.80
N TRP A 175 -20.08 10.12 -0.10
CA TRP A 175 -18.87 9.72 0.62
C TRP A 175 -18.31 8.43 0.02
N ARG A 176 -16.98 8.29 0.10
CA ARG A 176 -16.24 7.09 -0.32
C ARG A 176 -15.15 6.77 0.69
N ALA A 177 -14.64 5.54 0.63
CA ALA A 177 -13.42 5.18 1.35
C ALA A 177 -12.20 5.96 0.80
N ASN A 178 -11.38 6.49 1.71
CA ASN A 178 -10.12 7.13 1.37
C ASN A 178 -9.00 6.08 1.32
N PHE A 179 -8.74 5.54 0.14
CA PHE A 179 -7.71 4.51 -0.04
C PHE A 179 -6.30 5.00 0.32
N GLU A 180 -5.99 6.29 0.14
CA GLU A 180 -4.68 6.87 0.45
C GLU A 180 -4.31 6.66 1.93
N GLU A 181 -5.26 6.89 2.84
CA GLU A 181 -5.07 6.70 4.28
C GLU A 181 -4.90 5.22 4.65
N PHE A 182 -5.66 4.32 4.02
CA PHE A 182 -5.50 2.88 4.23
C PHE A 182 -4.15 2.37 3.74
N ILE A 183 -3.72 2.77 2.54
CA ILE A 183 -2.42 2.38 2.01
C ILE A 183 -1.28 2.94 2.85
N ARG A 184 -1.41 4.17 3.36
CA ARG A 184 -0.45 4.76 4.30
C ARG A 184 -0.35 3.95 5.60
N HIS A 185 -1.48 3.51 6.15
CA HIS A 185 -1.50 2.65 7.33
C HIS A 185 -0.87 1.28 7.06
N LEU A 186 -1.18 0.67 5.91
CA LEU A 186 -0.59 -0.62 5.50
C LEU A 186 0.92 -0.49 5.27
N ARG A 187 1.40 0.61 4.71
CA ARG A 187 2.84 0.94 4.62
C ARG A 187 3.49 0.91 5.99
N HIS A 188 2.92 1.63 6.95
CA HIS A 188 3.46 1.68 8.31
C HIS A 188 3.52 0.29 8.94
N LYS A 189 2.43 -0.48 8.85
CA LYS A 189 2.36 -1.87 9.34
C LYS A 189 3.42 -2.76 8.70
N LEU A 190 3.58 -2.69 7.36
CA LEU A 190 4.52 -3.52 6.62
C LEU A 190 5.98 -3.18 6.94
N LEU A 191 6.32 -1.89 7.00
CA LEU A 191 7.68 -1.45 7.30
C LEU A 191 8.10 -1.84 8.72
N VAL A 192 7.21 -1.68 9.71
CA VAL A 192 7.46 -2.11 11.09
C VAL A 192 7.69 -3.62 11.17
N GLU A 193 6.86 -4.41 10.49
CA GLU A 193 7.00 -5.87 10.48
C GLU A 193 8.25 -6.35 9.73
N ASN A 194 8.66 -5.64 8.67
CA ASN A 194 9.90 -5.96 7.96
C ASN A 194 11.12 -5.68 8.85
N GLU A 195 11.14 -4.52 9.51
CA GLU A 195 12.23 -4.14 10.41
C GLU A 195 12.30 -5.02 11.66
N ARG A 196 11.15 -5.49 12.17
CA ARG A 196 11.10 -6.51 13.23
C ARG A 196 11.84 -7.79 12.84
N LYS A 197 11.66 -8.26 11.61
CA LYS A 197 12.31 -9.48 11.09
C LYS A 197 13.80 -9.27 10.80
N ARG A 198 14.17 -8.06 10.39
CA ARG A 198 15.53 -7.70 9.97
C ARG A 198 16.46 -7.38 11.13
N LEU A 199 15.95 -6.64 12.12
CA LEU A 199 16.69 -6.15 13.28
C LEU A 199 16.20 -6.85 14.55
N ASP A 200 15.32 -6.19 15.31
CA ASP A 200 14.75 -6.68 16.56
C ASP A 200 13.41 -5.98 16.88
N ASP A 201 12.71 -6.46 17.91
CA ASP A 201 11.47 -5.86 18.39
C ASP A 201 11.65 -4.43 18.91
N GLY A 202 12.86 -4.08 19.39
CA GLY A 202 13.20 -2.74 19.83
C GLY A 202 13.19 -1.74 18.67
N ALA A 203 13.88 -2.04 17.58
CA ALA A 203 13.90 -1.22 16.37
C ALA A 203 12.50 -1.07 15.75
N ALA A 204 11.73 -2.16 15.70
CA ALA A 204 10.35 -2.12 15.22
C ALA A 204 9.45 -1.19 16.06
N THR A 205 9.61 -1.23 17.39
CA THR A 205 8.87 -0.36 18.32
C THR A 205 9.20 1.11 18.09
N ILE A 206 10.49 1.43 17.90
CA ILE A 206 10.95 2.81 17.64
C ILE A 206 10.46 3.30 16.29
N LEU A 207 10.52 2.47 15.25
CA LEU A 207 9.97 2.81 13.94
C LEU A 207 8.46 3.08 14.03
N SER A 208 7.70 2.21 14.72
CA SER A 208 6.26 2.43 14.93
C SER A 208 5.99 3.77 15.61
N ALA A 209 6.69 4.06 16.71
CA ALA A 209 6.54 5.31 17.45
C ALA A 209 6.80 6.55 16.58
N ILE A 210 7.83 6.52 15.74
CA ILE A 210 8.13 7.64 14.82
C ILE A 210 7.03 7.79 13.76
N LEU A 211 6.54 6.69 13.19
CA LEU A 211 5.46 6.71 12.20
C LEU A 211 4.13 7.18 12.80
N ASP A 212 3.89 6.88 14.08
CA ASP A 212 2.71 7.34 14.82
C ASP A 212 2.77 8.84 15.11
N VAL A 213 3.94 9.39 15.47
CA VAL A 213 4.12 10.84 15.66
C VAL A 213 3.95 11.58 14.32
N THR A 214 4.56 11.07 13.25
CA THR A 214 4.52 11.71 11.92
C THR A 214 3.18 11.55 11.20
N LYS A 215 2.32 10.61 11.62
CA LYS A 215 0.98 10.33 11.08
C LYS A 215 0.12 11.58 10.87
N THR A 216 0.22 12.56 11.77
CA THR A 216 -0.62 13.77 11.74
C THR A 216 -0.16 14.79 10.69
N VAL A 217 1.13 14.77 10.34
CA VAL A 217 1.77 15.73 9.43
C VAL A 217 1.94 15.14 8.03
N GLU A 218 2.29 13.86 7.95
CA GLU A 218 2.58 13.15 6.71
C GLU A 218 1.33 12.54 6.09
N LYS A 219 0.79 13.21 5.08
CA LYS A 219 -0.48 12.84 4.44
C LYS A 219 -0.33 11.98 3.19
N LYS A 220 0.85 11.98 2.54
CA LYS A 220 1.11 11.25 1.30
C LYS A 220 1.65 9.84 1.55
N VAL A 221 1.34 8.91 0.65
CA VAL A 221 1.86 7.52 0.70
C VAL A 221 3.33 7.45 0.25
N LYS A 222 3.71 8.15 -0.81
CA LYS A 222 5.09 8.15 -1.34
C LYS A 222 5.86 9.35 -0.75
N ILE A 223 6.57 9.11 0.34
CA ILE A 223 7.41 10.09 1.03
C ILE A 223 8.80 9.50 1.15
N GLU A 224 9.82 10.24 0.71
CA GLU A 224 11.20 9.74 0.78
C GLU A 224 11.77 9.78 2.19
N LYS A 225 11.53 10.88 2.92
CA LYS A 225 12.05 11.10 4.27
C LYS A 225 10.98 11.62 5.20
N SER A 226 10.99 11.14 6.44
CA SER A 226 10.05 11.60 7.45
C SER A 226 10.37 13.03 7.90
N VAL A 227 9.37 13.70 8.47
CA VAL A 227 9.57 14.98 9.17
C VAL A 227 10.59 14.78 10.30
N PRO A 228 11.56 15.71 10.48
CA PRO A 228 12.51 15.64 11.58
C PRO A 228 11.81 15.69 12.93
N LEU A 229 12.14 14.76 13.83
CA LEU A 229 11.62 14.66 15.19
C LEU A 229 12.75 14.81 16.22
N SER A 230 12.45 15.40 17.37
CA SER A 230 13.37 15.43 18.51
C SER A 230 13.41 14.06 19.21
N LEU A 231 14.55 13.76 19.85
CA LEU A 231 14.70 12.54 20.65
C LEU A 231 13.63 12.42 21.74
N ASP A 232 13.27 13.53 22.38
CA ASP A 232 12.27 13.56 23.46
C ASP A 232 10.87 13.19 22.95
N SER A 233 10.50 13.67 21.76
CA SER A 233 9.23 13.31 21.11
C SER A 233 9.17 11.81 20.82
N ILE A 234 10.27 11.24 20.32
CA ILE A 234 10.37 9.80 20.02
C ILE A 234 10.31 9.00 21.32
N PHE A 235 11.08 9.39 22.34
CA PHE A 235 11.14 8.69 23.62
C PHE A 235 9.79 8.70 24.36
N THR A 236 9.08 9.83 24.33
CA THR A 236 7.74 9.95 24.91
C THR A 236 6.75 8.99 24.24
N GLU A 237 6.82 8.81 22.93
CA GLU A 237 5.94 7.87 22.23
C GLU A 237 6.35 6.40 22.48
N VAL A 238 7.65 6.11 22.46
CA VAL A 238 8.19 4.78 22.74
C VAL A 238 7.77 4.29 24.13
N THR A 239 7.83 5.15 25.15
CA THR A 239 7.46 4.80 26.54
C THR A 239 5.97 4.48 26.73
N LYS A 240 5.09 4.83 25.78
CA LYS A 240 3.69 4.39 25.81
C LYS A 240 3.55 2.88 25.56
N THR A 241 4.44 2.32 24.74
CA THR A 241 4.46 0.90 24.40
C THR A 241 5.02 0.04 25.53
N GLU A 242 4.55 -1.20 25.66
CA GLU A 242 5.00 -2.12 26.71
C GLU A 242 6.50 -2.41 26.61
N HIS A 243 7.01 -2.67 25.40
CA HIS A 243 8.43 -2.90 25.15
C HIS A 243 9.28 -1.66 25.43
N GLY A 244 8.81 -0.47 25.04
CA GLY A 244 9.54 0.78 25.17
C GLY A 244 9.72 1.27 26.61
N ARG A 245 8.86 0.87 27.55
CA ARG A 245 9.01 1.22 28.99
C ARG A 245 10.31 0.74 29.62
N THR A 246 10.87 -0.35 29.08
CA THR A 246 12.13 -0.93 29.56
C THR A 246 13.36 -0.40 28.81
N MET A 247 13.16 0.41 27.77
CA MET A 247 14.26 0.90 26.93
C MET A 247 14.91 2.15 27.54
N THR A 248 16.24 2.13 27.60
CA THR A 248 17.04 3.31 27.94
C THR A 248 17.17 4.23 26.72
N ILE A 249 17.43 5.52 26.96
CA ILE A 249 17.67 6.51 25.90
C ILE A 249 18.83 6.08 24.98
N ASP A 250 19.88 5.48 25.54
CA ASP A 250 21.02 5.00 24.76
C ASP A 250 20.65 3.82 23.85
N ARG A 251 19.76 2.93 24.30
CA ARG A 251 19.22 1.86 23.45
C ARG A 251 18.37 2.42 22.31
N VAL A 252 17.60 3.47 22.57
CA VAL A 252 16.84 4.18 21.54
C VAL A 252 17.77 4.79 20.49
N ARG A 253 18.82 5.50 20.92
CA ARG A 253 19.85 6.05 20.01
C ARG A 253 20.53 4.98 19.17
N ALA A 254 20.93 3.87 19.79
CA ALA A 254 21.57 2.77 19.07
C ALA A 254 20.66 2.18 17.98
N SER A 255 19.37 2.02 18.28
CA SER A 255 18.39 1.49 17.32
C SER A 255 18.10 2.49 16.19
N LEU A 256 18.05 3.80 16.48
CA LEU A 256 17.92 4.84 15.46
C LEU A 256 19.07 4.81 14.44
N VAL A 257 20.29 4.58 14.90
CA VAL A 257 21.45 4.40 14.00
C VAL A 257 21.28 3.16 13.12
N GLN A 258 20.79 2.04 13.66
CA GLN A 258 20.53 0.81 12.89
C GLN A 258 19.42 0.97 11.84
N LEU A 259 18.42 1.81 12.13
CA LEU A 259 17.36 2.19 11.20
C LEU A 259 17.83 3.19 10.12
N GLY A 260 19.11 3.54 10.07
CA GLY A 260 19.64 4.51 9.11
C GLY A 260 19.23 5.95 9.42
N CYS A 261 18.89 6.24 10.68
CA CYS A 261 18.47 7.54 11.17
C CYS A 261 19.53 8.12 12.11
N PRO A 262 20.75 8.44 11.64
CA PRO A 262 21.77 9.03 12.51
C PRO A 262 21.36 10.44 12.94
N GLN A 263 21.82 10.85 14.12
CA GLN A 263 21.66 12.22 14.62
C GLN A 263 22.21 13.21 13.60
N ARG A 264 21.41 14.22 13.24
CA ARG A 264 21.91 15.33 12.41
C ARG A 264 22.81 16.22 13.25
N ASN A 265 24.03 16.46 12.78
CA ASN A 265 25.12 17.15 13.49
C ASN A 265 24.80 18.54 14.07
N PHE A 266 23.66 19.15 13.73
CA PHE A 266 23.34 20.54 14.07
C PHE A 266 22.06 20.73 14.89
N ASP A 267 21.18 19.72 15.04
CA ASP A 267 19.80 19.98 15.52
C ASP A 267 19.18 18.85 16.39
N ASP A 268 19.95 17.85 16.85
CA ASP A 268 19.43 16.72 17.65
C ASP A 268 18.13 16.10 17.10
N SER A 269 17.94 16.22 15.78
CA SER A 269 16.74 15.82 15.08
C SER A 269 16.99 14.58 14.24
N TYR A 270 16.00 13.68 14.26
CA TYR A 270 16.02 12.37 13.65
C TYR A 270 14.97 12.33 12.54
N SER A 271 15.34 11.82 11.37
CA SER A 271 14.45 11.71 10.22
C SER A 271 14.70 10.36 9.57
N ILE A 272 13.62 9.62 9.30
CA ILE A 272 13.67 8.28 8.75
C ILE A 272 13.72 8.35 7.23
N ASP A 273 14.69 7.68 6.63
CA ASP A 273 14.73 7.46 5.19
C ASP A 273 13.82 6.30 4.81
N LEU A 274 12.53 6.60 4.63
CA LEU A 274 11.52 5.62 4.23
C LEU A 274 11.85 4.99 2.88
N LYS A 275 12.45 5.76 1.96
CA LYS A 275 12.87 5.25 0.65
C LYS A 275 13.93 4.16 0.80
N SER A 276 14.93 4.38 1.63
CA SER A 276 15.96 3.37 1.91
C SER A 276 15.36 2.09 2.52
N ILE A 277 14.43 2.22 3.48
CA ILE A 277 13.77 1.06 4.10
C ILE A 277 12.94 0.29 3.05
N VAL A 278 12.16 0.99 2.23
CA VAL A 278 11.38 0.38 1.13
C VAL A 278 12.31 -0.31 0.12
N GLU A 279 13.41 0.33 -0.28
CA GLU A 279 14.40 -0.27 -1.19
C GLU A 279 15.05 -1.52 -0.60
N MET A 280 15.37 -1.52 0.71
CA MET A 280 15.89 -2.70 1.40
C MET A 280 14.87 -3.84 1.40
N ALA A 281 13.62 -3.57 1.77
CA ALA A 281 12.55 -4.56 1.74
C ALA A 281 12.34 -5.14 0.33
N ARG A 282 12.37 -4.31 -0.72
CA ARG A 282 12.28 -4.77 -2.12
C ARG A 282 13.44 -5.70 -2.48
N ASN A 283 14.66 -5.35 -2.06
CA ASN A 283 15.83 -6.20 -2.27
C ASN A 283 15.66 -7.55 -1.58
N GLU A 284 15.19 -7.58 -0.32
CA GLU A 284 14.96 -8.79 0.46
C GLU A 284 13.89 -9.70 -0.17
N GLU A 285 12.81 -9.12 -0.68
CA GLU A 285 11.75 -9.89 -1.35
C GLU A 285 12.27 -10.55 -2.63
N VAL A 286 13.00 -9.82 -3.48
CA VAL A 286 13.58 -10.40 -4.69
C VAL A 286 14.71 -11.39 -4.38
N GLU A 287 15.51 -11.12 -3.35
CA GLU A 287 16.47 -12.07 -2.80
C GLU A 287 15.81 -13.40 -2.39
N SER A 288 14.66 -13.33 -1.72
CA SER A 288 13.83 -14.49 -1.34
C SER A 288 13.29 -15.25 -2.55
N ILE A 289 12.83 -14.53 -3.59
CA ILE A 289 12.43 -15.14 -4.87
C ILE A 289 13.61 -15.88 -5.51
N VAL A 290 14.79 -15.25 -5.56
CA VAL A 290 15.99 -15.85 -6.15
C VAL A 290 16.41 -17.10 -5.38
N LEU A 291 16.41 -17.05 -4.05
CA LEU A 291 16.73 -18.18 -3.19
C LEU A 291 15.79 -19.37 -3.45
N LYS A 292 14.47 -19.12 -3.51
CA LYS A 292 13.46 -20.17 -3.72
C LYS A 292 13.49 -20.77 -5.13
N ARG A 293 13.76 -19.97 -6.18
CA ARG A 293 13.71 -20.39 -7.59
C ARG A 293 15.03 -20.90 -8.15
N PHE A 294 16.16 -20.36 -7.68
CA PHE A 294 17.48 -20.63 -8.26
C PHE A 294 18.47 -21.25 -7.25
N GLY A 295 18.14 -21.27 -5.96
CA GLY A 295 18.95 -21.88 -4.90
C GLY A 295 19.96 -20.93 -4.23
N SER A 296 20.67 -21.46 -3.23
CA SER A 296 21.58 -20.69 -2.36
C SER A 296 22.73 -20.01 -3.11
N ASP A 297 23.28 -20.66 -4.13
CA ASP A 297 24.46 -20.16 -4.84
C ASP A 297 24.11 -18.99 -5.75
N ALA A 298 22.97 -19.10 -6.44
CA ALA A 298 22.40 -18.01 -7.21
C ALA A 298 22.02 -16.83 -6.31
N TYR A 299 21.45 -17.11 -5.13
CA TYR A 299 21.16 -16.10 -4.13
C TYR A 299 22.42 -15.32 -3.70
N ARG A 300 23.52 -16.02 -3.38
CA ARG A 300 24.79 -15.39 -3.01
C ARG A 300 25.34 -14.50 -4.11
N ILE A 301 25.31 -14.98 -5.36
CA ILE A 301 25.72 -14.21 -6.55
C ILE A 301 24.83 -12.96 -6.72
N PHE A 302 23.51 -13.12 -6.68
CA PHE A 302 22.57 -12.03 -6.87
C PHE A 302 22.71 -10.96 -5.78
N ARG A 303 22.84 -11.37 -4.51
CA ARG A 303 23.02 -10.46 -3.37
C ARG A 303 24.31 -9.64 -3.50
N LEU A 304 25.41 -10.27 -3.91
CA LEU A 304 26.67 -9.57 -4.18
C LEU A 304 26.50 -8.49 -5.27
N LEU A 305 25.86 -8.84 -6.39
CA LEU A 305 25.63 -7.92 -7.51
C LEU A 305 24.65 -6.79 -7.16
N SER A 306 23.61 -7.09 -6.38
CA SER A 306 22.62 -6.12 -5.92
C SER A 306 23.21 -5.09 -4.95
N LYS A 307 24.15 -5.50 -4.08
CA LYS A 307 24.84 -4.62 -3.13
C LYS A 307 25.94 -3.78 -3.78
N SER A 308 26.71 -4.37 -4.69
CA SER A 308 27.82 -3.66 -5.37
C SER A 308 27.34 -2.59 -6.36
N ASN A 309 26.16 -2.78 -6.96
CA ASN A 309 25.53 -1.86 -7.92
C ASN A 309 26.44 -1.45 -9.11
N CYS A 310 27.47 -2.25 -9.37
CA CYS A 310 28.44 -2.03 -10.44
C CYS A 310 28.58 -3.29 -11.29
N PHE A 311 29.21 -3.13 -12.45
CA PHE A 311 29.53 -4.27 -13.30
C PHE A 311 30.66 -5.09 -12.68
N LEU A 312 30.42 -6.38 -12.50
CA LEU A 312 31.43 -7.33 -12.06
C LEU A 312 31.70 -8.39 -13.13
N GLU A 313 32.95 -8.81 -13.22
CA GLU A 313 33.41 -9.88 -14.10
C GLU A 313 33.10 -11.25 -13.48
N THR A 314 32.82 -12.25 -14.32
CA THR A 314 32.49 -13.64 -13.92
C THR A 314 33.45 -14.22 -12.88
N ASP A 315 34.76 -14.08 -13.06
CA ASP A 315 35.75 -14.68 -12.15
C ASP A 315 35.77 -13.99 -10.78
N LYS A 316 35.63 -12.66 -10.76
CA LYS A 316 35.54 -11.87 -9.52
C LYS A 316 34.26 -12.19 -8.75
N ILE A 317 33.17 -12.47 -9.45
CA ILE A 317 31.90 -12.88 -8.85
C ILE A 317 32.07 -14.25 -8.18
N ALA A 318 32.68 -15.22 -8.86
CA ALA A 318 32.92 -16.55 -8.31
C ALA A 318 33.74 -16.50 -7.00
N GLU A 319 34.82 -15.69 -7.02
CA GLU A 319 35.70 -15.50 -5.85
C GLU A 319 34.99 -14.77 -4.70
N SER A 320 34.28 -13.68 -4.99
CA SER A 320 33.62 -12.86 -3.97
C SER A 320 32.37 -13.53 -3.37
N ALA A 321 31.63 -14.29 -4.17
CA ALA A 321 30.43 -15.02 -3.71
C ALA A 321 30.77 -16.40 -3.11
N LEU A 322 32.03 -16.84 -3.21
CA LEU A 322 32.49 -18.17 -2.81
C LEU A 322 31.67 -19.28 -3.46
N VAL A 323 31.48 -19.17 -4.78
CA VAL A 323 30.77 -20.15 -5.61
C VAL A 323 31.77 -20.79 -6.58
N ASP A 324 31.59 -22.08 -6.87
CA ASP A 324 32.46 -22.82 -7.77
C ASP A 324 32.56 -22.16 -9.15
N LYS A 325 33.78 -21.90 -9.61
CA LYS A 325 34.07 -21.25 -10.92
C LYS A 325 33.45 -21.99 -12.11
N LYS A 326 33.12 -23.28 -11.98
CA LYS A 326 32.42 -24.07 -13.01
C LYS A 326 30.91 -23.81 -13.06
N GLU A 327 30.30 -23.55 -11.90
CA GLU A 327 28.85 -23.36 -11.77
C GLU A 327 28.46 -21.88 -11.89
N THR A 328 29.34 -20.94 -11.50
CA THR A 328 29.08 -19.50 -11.59
C THR A 328 28.57 -19.04 -12.97
N PRO A 329 29.20 -19.41 -14.11
CA PRO A 329 28.71 -19.01 -15.41
C PRO A 329 27.31 -19.55 -15.70
N ARG A 330 27.02 -20.82 -15.33
CA ARG A 330 25.72 -21.46 -15.55
C ARG A 330 24.61 -20.71 -14.80
N LEU A 331 24.86 -20.34 -13.54
CA LEU A 331 23.92 -19.59 -12.72
C LEU A 331 23.72 -18.16 -13.24
N LEU A 332 24.78 -17.47 -13.64
CA LEU A 332 24.71 -16.13 -14.22
C LEU A 332 23.88 -16.11 -15.52
N TYR A 333 24.10 -17.08 -16.42
CA TYR A 333 23.29 -17.21 -17.63
C TYR A 333 21.83 -17.52 -17.32
N LYS A 334 21.55 -18.36 -16.33
CA LYS A 334 20.18 -18.68 -15.92
C LYS A 334 19.46 -17.44 -15.38
N LEU A 335 20.10 -16.67 -14.49
CA LEU A 335 19.53 -15.43 -13.95
C LEU A 335 19.35 -14.36 -15.03
N TRP A 336 20.27 -14.24 -15.98
CA TRP A 336 20.13 -13.32 -17.11
C TRP A 336 19.01 -13.71 -18.07
N LYS A 337 18.88 -15.00 -18.38
CA LYS A 337 17.79 -15.50 -19.23
C LYS A 337 16.40 -15.22 -18.64
N ASP A 338 16.30 -15.29 -17.30
CA ASP A 338 15.07 -15.00 -16.55
C ASP A 338 14.95 -13.51 -16.17
N ASN A 339 15.71 -12.61 -16.81
CA ASN A 339 15.69 -11.14 -16.64
C ASN A 339 16.10 -10.58 -15.27
N TYR A 340 16.72 -11.38 -14.40
CA TYR A 340 17.23 -10.91 -13.10
C TYR A 340 18.55 -10.13 -13.19
N LEU A 341 19.30 -10.33 -14.27
CA LEU A 341 20.60 -9.70 -14.48
C LEU A 341 20.65 -8.99 -15.84
N TYR A 342 21.47 -7.96 -15.90
CA TYR A 342 21.94 -7.33 -17.12
C TYR A 342 23.37 -7.80 -17.43
N MET A 343 23.64 -8.13 -18.70
CA MET A 343 24.94 -8.60 -19.15
C MET A 343 25.46 -7.74 -20.30
N GLU A 344 26.71 -7.31 -20.18
CA GLU A 344 27.42 -6.54 -21.19
C GLU A 344 28.69 -7.28 -21.63
N LYS A 345 28.89 -7.39 -22.95
CA LYS A 345 30.07 -8.03 -23.54
C LYS A 345 31.12 -6.96 -23.81
N LEU A 346 32.23 -7.03 -23.10
CA LEU A 346 33.35 -6.11 -23.29
C LEU A 346 34.45 -6.83 -24.09
N VAL A 347 34.84 -6.25 -25.22
CA VAL A 347 35.93 -6.76 -26.06
C VAL A 347 37.13 -5.83 -25.90
N VAL A 348 38.19 -6.30 -25.25
CA VAL A 348 39.44 -5.55 -25.18
C VAL A 348 40.35 -6.03 -26.31
N THR A 349 40.64 -5.12 -27.24
CA THR A 349 41.55 -5.39 -28.36
C THR A 349 42.91 -4.80 -28.01
N ALA A 350 43.74 -5.61 -27.35
CA ALA A 350 45.17 -5.35 -27.15
C ALA A 350 45.98 -6.30 -28.07
N ALA A 351 46.92 -7.07 -27.53
CA ALA A 351 47.74 -8.01 -28.30
C ALA A 351 47.03 -9.34 -28.68
N LYS A 352 45.99 -9.72 -27.92
CA LYS A 352 45.10 -10.88 -28.18
C LYS A 352 43.69 -10.43 -27.87
N GLN A 353 42.70 -10.82 -28.68
CA GLN A 353 41.31 -10.41 -28.47
C GLN A 353 40.73 -11.15 -27.26
N SER A 354 40.58 -10.45 -26.14
CA SER A 354 39.97 -10.99 -24.92
C SER A 354 38.53 -10.48 -24.80
N ARG A 355 37.59 -11.40 -24.53
CA ARG A 355 36.17 -11.11 -24.36
C ARG A 355 35.79 -11.33 -22.90
N PHE A 356 35.34 -10.27 -22.23
CA PHE A 356 34.86 -10.29 -20.86
C PHE A 356 33.34 -10.19 -20.84
N MET A 357 32.72 -10.89 -19.90
CA MET A 357 31.30 -10.76 -19.61
C MET A 357 31.16 -10.03 -18.28
N LEU A 358 30.47 -8.90 -18.35
CA LEU A 358 30.21 -8.05 -17.20
C LEU A 358 28.74 -8.19 -16.80
N TRP A 359 28.50 -8.37 -15.52
CA TRP A 359 27.17 -8.63 -14.96
C TRP A 359 26.80 -7.55 -13.97
N LYS A 360 25.54 -7.12 -14.00
CA LYS A 360 24.99 -6.13 -13.07
C LYS A 360 23.51 -6.41 -12.82
N VAL A 361 23.02 -6.08 -11.63
CA VAL A 361 21.58 -6.00 -11.36
C VAL A 361 21.09 -4.60 -11.75
N ASN A 362 20.14 -4.52 -12.69
CA ASN A 362 19.47 -3.26 -13.01
C ASN A 362 18.16 -3.17 -12.22
N LYS A 363 18.22 -2.57 -11.03
CA LYS A 363 17.10 -2.55 -10.07
C LYS A 363 15.80 -1.97 -10.65
N PRO A 364 15.77 -0.78 -11.30
CA PRO A 364 14.55 -0.25 -11.90
C PRO A 364 13.83 -1.23 -12.85
N LEU A 365 14.55 -1.80 -13.81
CA LEU A 365 13.97 -2.76 -14.76
C LEU A 365 13.54 -4.06 -14.07
N LEU A 366 14.33 -4.51 -13.09
CA LEU A 366 14.02 -5.72 -12.35
C LEU A 366 12.76 -5.55 -11.48
N TRP A 367 12.56 -4.39 -10.88
CA TRP A 367 11.36 -4.10 -10.10
C TRP A 367 10.10 -4.10 -10.96
N GLU A 368 10.15 -3.50 -12.15
CA GLU A 368 9.03 -3.55 -13.11
C GLU A 368 8.72 -4.99 -13.54
N TYR A 369 9.76 -5.77 -13.87
CA TYR A 369 9.60 -7.17 -14.24
C TYR A 369 9.02 -8.04 -13.12
N VAL A 370 9.54 -7.88 -11.89
CA VAL A 370 9.04 -8.62 -10.73
C VAL A 370 7.60 -8.22 -10.39
N LEU A 371 7.27 -6.94 -10.50
CA LEU A 371 5.91 -6.46 -10.29
C LEU A 371 4.92 -7.08 -11.30
N ASP A 372 5.31 -7.15 -12.58
CA ASP A 372 4.51 -7.81 -13.62
C ASP A 372 4.29 -9.31 -13.34
N GLU A 373 5.36 -10.03 -12.95
CA GLU A 373 5.26 -11.44 -12.52
C GLU A 373 4.32 -11.60 -11.31
N MET A 374 4.35 -10.66 -10.35
CA MET A 374 3.45 -10.66 -9.20
C MET A 374 1.98 -10.41 -9.61
N TYR A 375 1.72 -9.53 -10.58
CA TYR A 375 0.38 -9.33 -11.13
C TYR A 375 -0.14 -10.59 -11.80
N HIS A 376 0.69 -11.24 -12.62
CA HIS A 376 0.34 -12.51 -13.23
C HIS A 376 0.07 -13.60 -12.20
N ALA A 377 0.88 -13.69 -11.14
CA ALA A 377 0.64 -14.62 -10.04
C ALA A 377 -0.69 -14.33 -9.32
N ALA A 378 -1.01 -13.07 -9.05
CA ALA A 378 -2.26 -12.66 -8.40
C ALA A 378 -3.48 -12.96 -9.28
N LEU A 379 -3.39 -12.72 -10.59
CA LEU A 379 -4.41 -13.09 -11.56
C LEU A 379 -4.63 -14.61 -11.58
N ASN A 380 -3.56 -15.40 -11.69
CA ASN A 380 -3.64 -16.85 -11.72
C ASN A 380 -4.29 -17.43 -10.45
N LEU A 381 -3.96 -16.89 -9.27
CA LEU A 381 -4.60 -17.25 -8.00
C LEU A 381 -6.09 -16.88 -8.00
N SER A 382 -6.43 -15.69 -8.50
CA SER A 382 -7.81 -15.19 -8.54
C SER A 382 -8.68 -16.00 -9.51
N LEU A 383 -8.17 -16.30 -10.71
CA LEU A 383 -8.85 -17.16 -11.69
C LEU A 383 -9.05 -18.57 -11.14
N ARG A 384 -8.04 -19.11 -10.44
CA ARG A 384 -8.17 -20.43 -9.83
C ARG A 384 -9.19 -20.44 -8.69
N LEU A 385 -9.22 -19.38 -7.88
CA LEU A 385 -10.21 -19.22 -6.82
C LEU A 385 -11.64 -19.19 -7.39
N ALA A 386 -11.87 -18.36 -8.42
CA ALA A 386 -13.16 -18.28 -9.10
C ALA A 386 -13.57 -19.63 -9.70
N PHE A 387 -12.64 -20.32 -10.36
CA PHE A 387 -12.90 -21.65 -10.92
C PHE A 387 -13.35 -22.68 -9.86
N GLU A 388 -12.71 -22.71 -8.69
CA GLU A 388 -13.12 -23.65 -7.62
C GLU A 388 -14.47 -23.25 -7.01
N GLN A 389 -14.79 -21.94 -6.93
CA GLN A 389 -16.08 -21.46 -6.46
C GLN A 389 -17.21 -21.82 -7.43
N GLU A 390 -17.02 -21.62 -8.73
CA GLU A 390 -18.01 -21.95 -9.78
C GLU A 390 -18.22 -23.46 -9.90
N LYS A 391 -17.14 -24.25 -9.84
CA LYS A 391 -17.20 -25.71 -9.98
C LYS A 391 -18.01 -26.39 -8.88
N ASP A 392 -17.97 -25.83 -7.67
CA ASP A 392 -18.63 -26.37 -6.48
C ASP A 392 -19.68 -25.38 -5.92
N GLU A 393 -20.27 -24.52 -6.77
CA GLU A 393 -21.24 -23.49 -6.39
C GLU A 393 -22.43 -24.09 -5.61
N ASP A 394 -22.95 -25.22 -6.09
CA ASP A 394 -24.01 -25.97 -5.44
C ASP A 394 -23.69 -26.33 -3.97
N LEU A 395 -22.42 -26.58 -3.64
CA LEU A 395 -21.98 -26.93 -2.29
C LEU A 395 -21.90 -25.72 -1.36
N LEU A 396 -21.73 -24.52 -1.90
CA LEU A 396 -21.71 -23.27 -1.13
C LEU A 396 -23.11 -22.90 -0.63
N HIS A 397 -24.16 -23.36 -1.32
CA HIS A 397 -25.56 -23.12 -0.95
C HIS A 397 -26.16 -24.21 -0.04
N VAL A 398 -25.40 -25.27 0.29
CA VAL A 398 -25.88 -26.31 1.20
C VAL A 398 -25.93 -25.78 2.63
N PRO A 399 -27.10 -25.80 3.31
CA PRO A 399 -27.21 -25.38 4.70
C PRO A 399 -26.26 -26.18 5.61
N ALA A 400 -25.65 -25.50 6.59
CA ALA A 400 -24.71 -26.10 7.54
C ALA A 400 -25.29 -27.36 8.23
N ASP A 401 -26.61 -27.40 8.43
CA ASP A 401 -27.34 -28.51 9.04
C ASP A 401 -27.27 -29.82 8.23
N LYS A 402 -27.08 -29.74 6.90
CA LYS A 402 -26.89 -30.91 6.02
C LYS A 402 -25.43 -31.36 5.90
N LEU A 403 -24.49 -30.57 6.42
CA LEU A 403 -23.05 -30.88 6.44
C LEU A 403 -22.60 -31.60 7.73
N VAL A 404 -23.51 -31.70 8.71
CA VAL A 404 -23.33 -32.46 9.95
C VAL A 404 -23.95 -33.85 9.74
N PRO A 405 -23.22 -34.96 9.98
CA PRO A 405 -23.72 -36.29 9.69
C PRO A 405 -24.78 -36.68 10.73
N ALA A 406 -26.06 -36.59 10.36
CA ALA A 406 -27.14 -37.25 11.09
C ALA A 406 -27.10 -38.78 10.86
N ASP A 407 -26.64 -39.22 9.68
CA ASP A 407 -26.52 -40.62 9.30
C ASP A 407 -25.11 -40.96 8.79
N LYS A 408 -24.61 -42.16 9.14
CA LYS A 408 -23.34 -42.73 8.64
C LYS A 408 -23.42 -43.19 7.17
N SER A 409 -24.16 -42.48 6.32
CA SER A 409 -24.23 -42.82 4.90
C SER A 409 -22.89 -42.49 4.20
N SER A 410 -22.48 -43.34 3.26
CA SER A 410 -21.24 -43.14 2.50
C SER A 410 -21.24 -41.81 1.72
N GLU A 411 -22.42 -41.42 1.23
CA GLU A 411 -22.63 -40.18 0.46
C GLU A 411 -22.50 -38.90 1.31
N ALA A 412 -23.03 -38.88 2.54
CA ALA A 412 -22.88 -37.73 3.44
C ALA A 412 -21.40 -37.50 3.84
N ASN A 413 -20.65 -38.59 4.06
CA ASN A 413 -19.21 -38.52 4.32
C ASN A 413 -18.42 -38.03 3.09
N ALA A 414 -18.79 -38.45 1.88
CA ALA A 414 -18.18 -37.98 0.64
C ALA A 414 -18.44 -36.48 0.40
N LEU A 415 -19.68 -36.03 0.63
CA LEU A 415 -20.08 -34.63 0.53
C LEU A 415 -19.30 -33.75 1.52
N GLN A 416 -19.22 -34.16 2.78
CA GLN A 416 -18.46 -33.44 3.81
C GLN A 416 -16.96 -33.38 3.50
N LYS A 417 -16.40 -34.44 2.92
CA LYS A 417 -14.99 -34.45 2.47
C LYS A 417 -14.76 -33.48 1.32
N ARG A 418 -15.68 -33.40 0.35
CA ARG A 418 -15.62 -32.44 -0.76
C ARG A 418 -15.76 -31.00 -0.26
N TYR A 419 -16.69 -30.73 0.64
CA TYR A 419 -16.86 -29.40 1.26
C TYR A 419 -15.63 -28.96 2.06
N ARG A 420 -15.05 -29.85 2.90
CA ARG A 420 -13.81 -29.55 3.63
C ARG A 420 -12.66 -29.22 2.68
N ARG A 421 -12.47 -30.05 1.65
CA ARG A 421 -11.45 -29.80 0.62
C ARG A 421 -11.66 -28.44 -0.05
N LEU A 422 -12.90 -28.11 -0.44
CA LEU A 422 -13.21 -26.82 -1.06
C LEU A 422 -12.84 -25.67 -0.11
N ARG A 423 -13.30 -25.72 1.14
CA ARG A 423 -12.96 -24.72 2.16
C ARG A 423 -11.44 -24.56 2.35
N ASP A 424 -10.71 -25.67 2.44
CA ASP A 424 -9.25 -25.65 2.62
C ASP A 424 -8.56 -25.01 1.40
N VAL A 425 -9.03 -25.34 0.19
CA VAL A 425 -8.51 -24.77 -1.06
C VAL A 425 -8.79 -23.27 -1.14
N LEU A 426 -10.03 -22.83 -0.87
CA LEU A 426 -10.40 -21.42 -0.86
C LEU A 426 -9.60 -20.64 0.19
N PHE A 427 -9.44 -21.21 1.39
CA PHE A 427 -8.65 -20.59 2.45
C PHE A 427 -7.17 -20.48 2.08
N LEU A 428 -6.57 -21.54 1.52
CA LEU A 428 -5.18 -21.55 1.09
C LEU A 428 -4.92 -20.55 -0.04
N MET A 429 -5.79 -20.51 -1.05
CA MET A 429 -5.67 -19.60 -2.18
C MET A 429 -5.89 -18.15 -1.75
N GLY A 430 -6.92 -17.88 -0.96
CA GLY A 430 -7.19 -16.55 -0.41
C GLY A 430 -6.04 -16.05 0.47
N SER A 431 -5.51 -16.91 1.36
CA SER A 431 -4.36 -16.56 2.21
C SER A 431 -3.08 -16.33 1.40
N SER A 432 -2.84 -17.13 0.38
CA SER A 432 -1.70 -16.95 -0.54
C SER A 432 -1.81 -15.63 -1.30
N LEU A 433 -3.01 -15.27 -1.75
CA LEU A 433 -3.27 -14.01 -2.45
C LEU A 433 -3.08 -12.80 -1.53
N MET A 434 -3.52 -12.88 -0.27
CA MET A 434 -3.30 -11.81 0.72
C MET A 434 -1.81 -11.59 1.03
N LYS A 435 -1.04 -12.67 1.13
CA LYS A 435 0.43 -12.62 1.30
C LYS A 435 1.12 -12.05 0.07
N LEU A 436 0.67 -12.43 -1.12
CA LEU A 436 1.19 -11.87 -2.37
C LEU A 436 0.88 -10.37 -2.48
N ASP A 437 -0.30 -9.93 -2.02
CA ASP A 437 -0.65 -8.50 -1.98
C ASP A 437 0.27 -7.68 -1.05
N ASP A 438 0.79 -8.26 0.04
CA ASP A 438 1.79 -7.58 0.88
C ASP A 438 3.07 -7.25 0.10
N ALA A 439 3.53 -8.19 -0.73
CA ALA A 439 4.64 -7.95 -1.65
C ALA A 439 4.24 -6.96 -2.76
N LEU A 440 3.07 -7.10 -3.38
CA LEU A 440 2.61 -6.16 -4.41
C LEU A 440 2.59 -4.71 -3.92
N MET A 441 2.09 -4.46 -2.70
CA MET A 441 2.09 -3.12 -2.11
C MET A 441 3.50 -2.52 -2.03
N LEU A 442 4.49 -3.34 -1.70
CA LEU A 442 5.87 -2.91 -1.61
C LEU A 442 6.44 -2.44 -2.96
N PHE A 443 6.06 -3.04 -4.08
CA PHE A 443 6.55 -2.67 -5.42
C PHE A 443 5.69 -1.61 -6.12
N HIS A 444 4.37 -1.63 -5.90
CA HIS A 444 3.42 -0.74 -6.56
C HIS A 444 3.17 0.58 -5.81
N ASP A 445 2.83 0.46 -4.51
CA ASP A 445 2.29 1.56 -3.73
C ASP A 445 3.38 2.39 -3.03
N PHE A 446 4.48 1.77 -2.62
CA PHE A 446 5.48 2.40 -1.73
C PHE A 446 6.66 3.08 -2.43
#